data_AF-A0A964JCC5-F1
#
_entry.id   AF-A0A964JCC5-F1
#
_cell.length_a   1.000
_cell.length_b   1.000
_cell.length_c   1.000
_cell.angle_alpha   90.00
_cell.angle_beta   90.00
_cell.angle_gamma   90.00
#
_symmetry.space_group_name_H-M   'P 1'
#
loop_
_entity.id
_entity.type
_entity.pdbx_description
1 polymer ?
#
loop_
_entity_poly.entity_id
_entity_poly.type
_entity_poly.pdbx_seq_one_letter_code
_entity_poly.pdbx_strand_id
1 'polypeptide(L)' 'MLAFVTGMGSEEALRQHRANSENDLLRILEDLISVLIDNNVILLTDFPAGAQRKLMQRQSIRDKLRSGKK' A
#
# COMPACT_ATOMS: atom_id res chain seq x y z
N MET A 1 -17.81 -28.94 19.48
CA MET A 1 -17.59 -27.51 19.83
C MET A 1 -16.14 -27.09 19.66
N LEU A 2 -15.15 -27.90 20.09
CA LEU A 2 -13.71 -27.61 19.91
C LEU A 2 -13.24 -27.51 18.44
N ALA A 3 -13.69 -28.41 17.54
CA ALA A 3 -13.31 -28.37 16.13
C ALA A 3 -13.80 -27.10 15.37
N PHE A 4 -14.88 -26.48 15.83
CA PHE A 4 -15.41 -25.25 15.24
C PHE A 4 -14.55 -24.02 15.60
N VAL A 5 -14.05 -23.97 16.84
CA VAL A 5 -13.20 -22.88 17.34
C VAL A 5 -11.81 -22.90 16.69
N THR A 6 -11.24 -24.09 16.40
CA THR A 6 -9.92 -24.20 15.75
C THR A 6 -9.94 -23.73 14.29
N GLY A 7 -11.06 -23.93 13.58
CA GLY A 7 -11.21 -23.49 12.18
C GLY A 7 -11.32 -21.96 12.03
N MET A 8 -12.00 -21.28 12.96
CA MET A 8 -12.13 -19.82 12.96
C MET A 8 -10.79 -19.10 13.15
N GLY A 9 -9.94 -19.59 14.07
CA GLY A 9 -8.61 -19.01 14.30
C GLY A 9 -7.68 -19.17 13.10
N SER A 10 -7.81 -20.23 12.31
CA SER A 10 -7.05 -20.44 11.08
C SER A 10 -7.53 -19.54 9.92
N GLU A 11 -8.84 -19.33 9.79
CA GLU A 11 -9.42 -18.41 8.82
C GLU A 11 -9.02 -16.95 9.10
N GLU A 12 -9.07 -16.52 10.37
CA GLU A 12 -8.65 -15.18 10.78
C GLU A 12 -7.14 -14.97 10.57
N ALA A 13 -6.31 -15.93 10.94
CA ALA A 13 -4.86 -15.87 10.68
C ALA A 13 -4.55 -15.81 9.17
N LEU A 14 -5.26 -16.58 8.35
CA LEU A 14 -5.10 -16.55 6.89
C LEU A 14 -5.55 -15.22 6.28
N ARG A 15 -6.65 -14.65 6.78
CA ARG A 15 -7.14 -13.31 6.37
C ARG A 15 -6.17 -12.21 6.76
N GLN A 16 -5.64 -12.25 7.99
CA GLN A 16 -4.62 -11.30 8.46
C GLN A 16 -3.34 -11.41 7.66
N HIS A 17 -2.85 -12.64 7.40
CA HIS A 17 -1.65 -12.84 6.59
C HIS A 17 -1.84 -12.33 5.16
N ARG A 18 -3.00 -12.58 4.54
CA ARG A 18 -3.35 -12.02 3.22
C ARG A 18 -3.37 -10.49 3.25
N ALA A 19 -4.09 -9.90 4.20
CA ALA A 19 -4.21 -8.45 4.32
C ALA A 19 -2.84 -7.77 4.53
N ASN A 20 -1.98 -8.38 5.35
CA ASN A 20 -0.62 -7.87 5.57
C ASN A 20 0.22 -7.96 4.30
N SER A 21 0.19 -9.10 3.60
CA SER A 21 0.93 -9.28 2.35
C SER A 21 0.46 -8.35 1.24
N GLU A 22 -0.84 -8.07 1.15
CA GLU A 22 -1.39 -7.10 0.20
C GLU A 22 -0.92 -5.67 0.52
N ASN A 23 -0.83 -5.33 1.81
CA ASN A 23 -0.33 -4.03 2.24
C ASN A 23 1.15 -3.83 1.89
N ASP A 24 1.98 -4.85 2.14
CA ASP A 24 3.40 -4.84 1.79
C ASP A 24 3.62 -4.67 0.29
N LEU A 25 2.84 -5.38 -0.53
CA LEU A 25 2.89 -5.23 -1.98
C LEU A 25 2.51 -3.82 -2.43
N LEU A 26 1.45 -3.25 -1.87
CA LEU A 26 1.04 -1.88 -2.18
C LEU A 26 2.14 -0.87 -1.85
N ARG A 27 2.84 -1.05 -0.72
CA ARG A 27 3.96 -0.18 -0.33
C ARG A 27 5.13 -0.28 -1.30
N ILE A 28 5.51 -1.50 -1.70
CA ILE A 28 6.58 -1.72 -2.69
C ILE A 28 6.22 -1.09 -4.04
N LEU A 29 4.98 -1.28 -4.50
CA LEU A 29 4.50 -0.68 -5.75
C LEU A 29 4.53 0.84 -5.68
N GLU A 30 4.12 1.43 -4.57
CA GLU A 30 4.14 2.89 -4.38
C GLU A 30 5.56 3.45 -4.37
N ASP A 31 6.50 2.76 -3.73
CA ASP A 31 7.90 3.16 -3.70
C ASP A 31 8.51 3.03 -5.10
N LEU A 32 8.20 1.96 -5.84
CA LEU A 32 8.63 1.80 -7.23
C LEU A 32 8.06 2.90 -8.14
N ILE A 33 6.76 3.19 -8.07
CA ILE A 33 6.13 4.27 -8.84
C ILE A 33 6.81 5.61 -8.53
N SER A 34 7.11 5.86 -7.25
CA SER A 34 7.80 7.10 -6.83
C SER A 34 9.18 7.19 -7.46
N VAL A 35 9.97 6.10 -7.42
CA VAL A 35 11.30 6.03 -8.05
C VAL A 35 11.21 6.28 -9.56
N LEU A 36 10.22 5.70 -10.23
CA LEU A 36 10.06 5.89 -11.68
C LEU A 36 9.66 7.33 -12.04
N ILE A 37 8.80 7.96 -11.24
CA ILE A 37 8.42 9.38 -11.42
C ILE A 37 9.63 10.29 -11.14
N ASP A 38 10.36 10.06 -10.04
CA ASP A 38 11.52 10.87 -9.65
C ASP A 38 12.65 10.81 -10.70
N ASN A 39 12.80 9.66 -11.38
CA ASN A 39 13.73 9.48 -12.48
C ASN A 39 13.17 9.91 -13.85
N ASN A 40 11.98 10.52 -13.90
CA ASN A 40 11.28 10.92 -15.13
C ASN A 40 11.07 9.78 -16.15
N VAL A 41 10.97 8.53 -15.68
CA VAL A 41 10.71 7.36 -16.53
C VAL A 41 9.22 7.27 -16.90
N ILE A 42 8.34 7.66 -15.97
CA ILE A 42 6.89 7.79 -16.18
C ILE A 42 6.39 9.11 -15.60
N LEU A 43 5.27 9.61 -16.11
CA LEU A 43 4.61 10.81 -15.60
C LEU A 43 3.38 10.43 -14.80
N LEU A 44 3.00 11.26 -13.81
CA LEU A 44 1.75 11.06 -13.07
C LEU A 44 0.53 11.05 -14.02
N THR A 45 0.58 11.83 -15.10
CA THR A 45 -0.47 11.94 -16.10
C THR A 45 -0.70 10.65 -16.91
N ASP A 46 0.24 9.70 -16.86
CA ASP A 46 0.12 8.42 -17.57
C ASP A 46 -0.87 7.46 -16.89
N PHE A 47 -1.27 7.76 -15.65
CA PHE A 47 -2.23 6.96 -14.90
C PHE A 47 -3.68 7.46 -15.07
N PRO A 48 -4.70 6.59 -14.92
CA PRO A 48 -6.10 7.03 -14.88
C PRO A 48 -6.38 8.02 -13.74
N ALA A 49 -7.34 8.93 -13.91
CA ALA A 49 -7.66 9.98 -12.93
C ALA A 49 -7.90 9.45 -11.49
N GLY A 50 -8.46 8.24 -11.36
CA GLY A 50 -8.64 7.60 -10.05
C GLY A 50 -7.33 7.22 -9.36
N ALA A 51 -6.35 6.74 -10.13
CA ALA A 51 -5.02 6.39 -9.64
C ALA A 51 -4.19 7.64 -9.34
N GLN A 52 -4.27 8.67 -10.19
CA GLN A 52 -3.61 9.96 -9.96
C GLN A 52 -3.98 10.55 -8.59
N ARG A 53 -5.28 10.65 -8.28
CA ARG A 53 -5.76 11.18 -6.98
C ARG A 53 -5.20 10.38 -5.80
N LYS A 54 -5.17 9.05 -5.91
CA LYS A 54 -4.65 8.18 -4.84
C LYS A 54 -3.15 8.38 -4.65
N LEU A 55 -2.38 8.43 -5.73
CA LEU A 55 -0.93 8.67 -5.68
C LEU A 55 -0.61 10.03 -5.05
N MET A 56 -1.32 11.09 -5.45
CA MET A 56 -1.15 12.43 -4.86
C MET A 56 -1.48 12.49 -3.37
N GLN A 57 -2.57 11.86 -2.93
CA GLN A 57 -2.94 11.79 -1.51
C GLN A 57 -1.85 11.11 -0.68
N ARG A 58 -1.30 10.01 -1.19
CA ARG A 58 -0.27 9.23 -0.50
C ARG A 58 1.08 9.92 -0.47
N GLN A 59 1.45 10.61 -1.55
CA GLN A 59 2.65 11.44 -1.57
C GLN A 59 2.59 12.54 -0.51
N SER A 60 1.45 13.25 -0.39
CA SER A 60 1.27 14.27 0.65
C SER A 60 1.38 13.71 2.07
N ILE A 61 0.85 12.51 2.33
CA ILE A 61 0.99 11.84 3.62
C ILE A 61 2.46 11.52 3.90
N ARG A 62 3.18 11.01 2.90
CA ARG A 62 4.62 10.68 3.02
C ARG A 62 5.45 11.93 3.31
N ASP A 63 5.19 13.03 2.62
CA ASP A 63 5.92 14.28 2.82
C ASP A 63 5.71 14.84 4.23
N LYS A 64 4.49 14.76 4.77
CA LYS A 64 4.18 15.13 6.16
C LYS A 64 4.90 14.26 7.18
N LEU A 65 4.95 12.95 6.95
CA LEU A 65 5.67 12.01 7.82
C LEU A 65 7.19 12.22 7.78
N ARG A 66 7.74 12.67 6.64
CA ARG A 66 9.16 13.02 6.50
C ARG A 66 9.47 14.39 7.12
N SER A 67 8.57 15.37 6.98
CA SER A 67 8.76 16.72 7.54
C SER A 67 8.60 16.77 9.06
N GLY A 68 7.73 15.92 9.63
CA GLY A 68 7.54 15.80 11.09
C GLY A 68 8.67 15.10 11.83
N LYS A 69 9.74 14.66 11.14
CA LYS A 69 10.97 14.09 11.73
C LYS A 69 12.13 15.10 11.80
N LYS A 70 11.89 16.39 11.54
CA LYS A 70 12.89 17.46 11.71
C LYS A 70 12.77 18.13 13.07
#